data_AF-G8SHE4-F1
#
_entry.id   AF-G8SHE4-F1
#
_cell.length_a   1.000
_cell.length_b   1.000
_cell.length_c   1.000
_cell.angle_alpha   90.00
_cell.angle_beta   90.00
_cell.angle_gamma   90.00
#
_symmetry.space_group_name_H-M   'P 1'
#
loop_
_entity.id
_entity.type
_entity.pdbx_description
1 polymer ?
#
loop_
_entity_poly.entity_id
_entity_poly.type
_entity_poly.pdbx_seq_one_letter_code
_entity_poly.pdbx_strand_id
1 'polypeptide(L)'
;MTVRSVMSQMALHVESGVTLAGAGREDMLLRLGEHSLMIGVDRGTHRIRYRLPARPRWDDNGEPLPPEIAGNLREIVTEISLFWGQEPEFLIEEFGRPDV
;
A
#
# COMPACT_ATOMS: atom_id res chain seq x y z
N MET A 1 8.57 -9.12 -15.50
CA MET A 1 8.75 -8.95 -14.06
C MET A 1 8.20 -7.59 -13.70
N THR A 2 7.01 -7.57 -13.12
CA THR A 2 6.23 -6.34 -12.85
C THR A 2 6.67 -5.64 -11.55
N VAL A 3 7.35 -6.35 -10.65
CA VAL A 3 7.91 -5.80 -9.40
C VAL A 3 9.44 -5.93 -9.38
N ARG A 4 10.11 -4.90 -8.86
CA ARG A 4 11.57 -4.88 -8.63
C ARG A 4 11.89 -4.49 -7.19
N SER A 5 12.83 -5.19 -6.55
CA SER A 5 13.37 -4.78 -5.26
C SER A 5 14.22 -3.53 -5.42
N VAL A 6 13.96 -2.51 -4.61
CA VAL A 6 14.79 -1.30 -4.49
C VAL A 6 15.70 -1.42 -3.27
N MET A 7 15.16 -1.90 -2.14
CA MET A 7 15.88 -2.23 -0.90
C MET A 7 15.19 -3.38 -0.16
N SER A 8 15.80 -3.93 0.90
CA SER A 8 15.28 -5.09 1.65
C SER A 8 13.85 -4.94 2.18
N GLN A 9 13.32 -3.73 2.28
CA GLN A 9 11.94 -3.44 2.69
C GLN A 9 11.27 -2.42 1.75
N MET A 10 11.71 -2.34 0.49
CA MET A 10 11.19 -1.38 -0.49
C MET A 10 11.13 -2.04 -1.88
N ALA A 11 9.95 -2.07 -2.48
CA ALA A 11 9.73 -2.66 -3.79
C ALA A 11 8.96 -1.70 -4.69
N LEU A 12 9.38 -1.64 -5.95
CA LEU A 12 8.81 -0.81 -7.00
C LEU A 12 7.95 -1.67 -7.92
N HIS A 13 6.69 -1.29 -8.08
CA HIS A 13 5.83 -1.75 -9.16
C HIS A 13 6.19 -0.99 -10.44
N VAL A 14 6.81 -1.69 -11.39
CA VAL A 14 7.41 -1.10 -12.59
C VAL A 14 6.35 -0.49 -13.51
N GLU A 15 5.18 -1.11 -13.62
CA GLU A 15 4.12 -0.66 -14.52
C GLU A 15 3.42 0.59 -14.02
N SER A 16 3.32 0.76 -12.69
CA SER A 16 2.61 1.90 -12.09
C SER A 16 3.55 2.98 -11.54
N GLY A 17 4.85 2.70 -11.43
CA GLY A 17 5.81 3.57 -10.75
C GLY A 17 5.62 3.67 -9.22
N VAL A 18 4.67 2.92 -8.66
CA VAL A 18 4.36 2.92 -7.23
C VAL A 18 5.42 2.15 -6.48
N THR A 19 5.92 2.74 -5.41
CA THR A 19 6.80 2.05 -4.47
C THR A 19 6.06 1.75 -3.18
N LEU A 20 6.21 0.54 -2.65
CA LEU A 20 5.77 0.18 -1.31
C LEU A 20 7.01 -0.07 -0.44
N ALA A 21 7.06 0.59 0.71
CA ALA A 21 8.14 0.45 1.67
C ALA A 21 7.61 0.18 3.07
N GLY A 22 8.38 -0.50 3.92
CA GLY A 22 8.07 -0.56 5.35
C GLY A 22 8.27 0.81 6.01
N ALA A 23 7.23 1.36 6.66
CA ALA A 23 7.31 2.59 7.46
C ALA A 23 7.30 2.35 8.97
N GLY A 24 7.05 1.11 9.40
CA GLY A 24 7.03 0.74 10.79
C GLY A 24 6.73 -0.74 11.00
N ARG A 25 6.36 -1.09 12.24
CA ARG A 25 5.91 -2.45 12.58
C ARG A 25 4.52 -2.72 12.00
N GLU A 26 3.67 -1.71 11.99
CA GLU A 26 2.25 -1.79 11.65
C GLU A 26 1.89 -0.85 10.49
N ASP A 27 2.89 -0.30 9.80
CA ASP A 27 2.69 0.68 8.74
C ASP A 27 3.58 0.38 7.53
N MET A 28 3.00 0.55 6.35
CA MET A 28 3.68 0.57 5.07
C MET A 28 3.48 1.93 4.42
N LEU A 29 4.52 2.42 3.76
CA LEU A 29 4.51 3.66 3.01
C LEU A 29 4.39 3.35 1.52
N LEU A 30 3.29 3.78 0.93
CA LEU A 30 3.11 3.83 -0.51
C LEU A 30 3.61 5.17 -1.03
N ARG A 31 4.42 5.17 -2.09
CA ARG A 31 4.95 6.38 -2.71
C ARG A 31 4.75 6.38 -4.22
N LEU A 32 4.42 7.54 -4.76
CA LEU A 32 4.40 7.81 -6.19
C LEU A 32 4.99 9.20 -6.44
N GLY A 33 6.23 9.24 -6.96
CA GLY A 33 6.97 10.50 -7.09
C GLY A 33 7.21 11.17 -5.72
N GLU A 34 6.71 12.40 -5.59
CA GLU A 34 6.78 13.19 -4.34
C GLU A 34 5.62 12.89 -3.37
N HIS A 35 4.58 12.18 -3.84
CA HIS A 35 3.42 11.87 -3.01
C HIS A 35 3.62 10.59 -2.18
N SER A 36 2.97 10.57 -1.02
CA SER A 36 3.01 9.44 -0.11
C SER A 36 1.67 9.17 0.56
N LEU A 37 1.37 7.89 0.77
CA LEU A 37 0.20 7.40 1.49
C LEU A 37 0.64 6.33 2.48
N MET A 38 0.26 6.49 3.74
CA MET A 38 0.48 5.52 4.80
C MET A 38 -0.65 4.49 4.79
N ILE A 39 -0.26 3.22 4.73
CA ILE A 39 -1.17 2.08 4.73
C ILE A 39 -0.91 1.30 6.01
N GLY A 40 -1.94 1.21 6.85
CA GLY A 40 -1.89 0.37 8.03
C GLY A 40 -1.75 -1.10 7.63
N VAL A 41 -0.86 -1.83 8.28
CA VAL A 41 -0.67 -3.26 8.12
C VAL A 41 -0.75 -3.98 9.46
N ASP A 42 -1.57 -5.01 9.50
CA ASP A 42 -1.58 -5.97 10.60
C ASP A 42 -0.74 -7.18 10.19
N ARG A 43 0.44 -7.32 10.79
CA ARG A 43 1.31 -8.49 10.60
C ARG A 43 0.89 -9.57 11.58
N GLY A 44 -0.29 -10.15 11.34
CA GLY A 44 -0.77 -11.30 12.10
C GLY A 44 0.17 -12.51 11.98
N THR A 45 -0.12 -13.57 12.74
CA THR A 45 0.77 -14.75 12.86
C THR A 45 0.94 -15.54 11.56
N HIS A 46 0.03 -15.41 10.59
CA HIS A 46 0.02 -16.21 9.36
C HIS A 46 -0.07 -15.41 8.06
N ARG A 47 -0.66 -14.21 8.07
CA ARG A 47 -0.88 -13.38 6.88
C ARG A 47 -0.72 -11.91 7.23
N ILE A 48 -0.25 -11.13 6.27
CA ILE A 48 -0.19 -9.67 6.39
C ILE A 48 -1.52 -9.09 5.90
N ARG A 49 -2.18 -8.27 6.72
CA ARG A 49 -3.44 -7.64 6.37
C ARG A 49 -3.24 -6.15 6.16
N TYR A 50 -3.45 -5.70 4.93
CA TYR A 50 -3.41 -4.29 4.56
C TYR A 50 -4.77 -3.64 4.77
N ARG A 51 -4.77 -2.49 5.44
CA ARG A 51 -5.96 -1.65 5.61
C ARG A 51 -5.93 -0.56 4.56
N LEU A 52 -6.67 -0.78 3.48
CA LEU A 52 -6.72 0.16 2.36
C LEU A 52 -7.89 1.12 2.56
N PRO A 53 -7.67 2.44 2.44
CA PRO A 53 -8.76 3.40 2.47
C PRO A 53 -9.70 3.19 1.27
N ALA A 54 -11.00 3.21 1.49
CA ALA A 54 -12.03 3.10 0.45
C ALA A 54 -11.92 4.24 -0.59
N ARG A 55 -11.43 5.39 -0.15
CA ARG A 55 -11.12 6.56 -0.97
C ARG A 55 -9.68 6.97 -0.68
N PRO A 56 -8.68 6.34 -1.33
CA PRO A 56 -7.30 6.64 -1.05
C PRO A 56 -6.98 8.08 -1.45
N ARG A 57 -6.32 8.79 -0.55
CA ARG A 57 -5.82 10.16 -0.74
C ARG A 57 -4.37 10.22 -0.27
N TRP A 58 -3.59 11.12 -0.87
CA TRP A 58 -2.23 11.36 -0.44
C TRP A 58 -2.20 12.06 0.93
N ASP A 59 -1.29 11.65 1.81
CA ASP A 59 -1.13 12.26 3.14
C ASP A 59 -0.47 13.65 3.06
N ASP A 60 0.32 13.90 2.02
CA ASP A 60 1.03 15.17 1.84
C ASP A 60 0.09 16.35 1.51
N ASN A 61 -0.85 16.16 0.59
CA ASN A 61 -1.70 17.24 0.09
C ASN A 61 -3.21 16.94 0.14
N GLY A 62 -3.61 15.72 0.53
CA GLY A 62 -5.01 15.30 0.61
C GLY A 62 -5.70 15.07 -0.74
N GLU A 63 -4.95 15.13 -1.85
CA GLU A 63 -5.48 14.86 -3.19
C GLU A 63 -5.82 13.38 -3.37
N PRO A 64 -6.86 13.04 -4.15
CA PRO A 64 -7.16 11.65 -4.46
C PRO A 64 -6.01 11.01 -5.24
N LEU A 65 -5.78 9.73 -5.00
CA LEU A 65 -4.85 8.98 -5.83
C LEU A 65 -5.30 9.01 -7.31
N PRO A 66 -4.36 8.96 -8.27
CA PRO A 66 -4.70 8.85 -9.68
C PRO A 66 -5.64 7.65 -9.90
N PRO A 67 -6.67 7.76 -10.76
CA PRO A 67 -7.71 6.73 -10.90
C PRO A 67 -7.15 5.37 -11.32
N GLU A 68 -6.09 5.36 -12.13
CA GLU A 68 -5.38 4.14 -12.53
C GLU A 68 -4.72 3.44 -11.35
N ILE A 69 -4.18 4.20 -10.40
CA ILE A 69 -3.57 3.67 -9.18
C ILE A 69 -4.65 3.27 -8.19
N ALA A 70 -5.67 4.11 -7.97
CA ALA A 70 -6.76 3.83 -7.05
C ALA A 70 -7.53 2.56 -7.45
N GLY A 71 -7.79 2.37 -8.75
CA GLY A 71 -8.45 1.17 -9.27
C GLY A 71 -7.61 -0.10 -9.13
N ASN A 72 -6.29 0.02 -9.27
CA ASN A 72 -5.37 -1.12 -9.23
C ASN A 72 -4.60 -1.26 -7.90
N LEU A 73 -4.92 -0.45 -6.88
CA LEU A 73 -4.15 -0.36 -5.64
C LEU A 73 -4.00 -1.71 -4.95
N ARG A 74 -5.09 -2.47 -4.88
CA ARG A 74 -5.11 -3.81 -4.32
C ARG A 74 -4.21 -4.78 -5.10
N GLU A 75 -4.25 -4.70 -6.42
CA GLU A 75 -3.45 -5.56 -7.32
C GLU A 75 -1.96 -5.24 -7.16
N ILE A 76 -1.60 -3.95 -7.22
CA ILE A 76 -0.22 -3.45 -7.01
C ILE A 76 0.34 -3.96 -5.67
N VAL A 77 -0.39 -3.77 -4.57
CA VAL A 77 0.03 -4.24 -3.25
C VAL A 77 0.10 -5.77 -3.20
N THR A 78 -0.79 -6.47 -3.92
CA THR A 78 -0.77 -7.93 -4.02
C THR A 78 0.52 -8.41 -4.69
N GLU A 79 0.86 -7.87 -5.85
CA GLU A 79 2.06 -8.25 -6.59
C GLU A 79 3.33 -7.98 -5.78
N ILE A 80 3.40 -6.85 -5.09
CA ILE A 80 4.54 -6.53 -4.23
C ILE A 80 4.62 -7.48 -3.03
N SER A 81 3.50 -7.81 -2.40
CA SER A 81 3.48 -8.74 -1.26
C SER A 81 3.88 -10.15 -1.67
N LEU A 82 3.38 -10.63 -2.81
CA LEU A 82 3.75 -11.91 -3.39
C LEU A 82 5.24 -11.94 -3.75
N PHE A 83 5.79 -10.83 -4.25
CA PHE A 83 7.23 -10.69 -4.50
C PHE A 83 8.07 -10.86 -3.22
N TRP A 84 7.56 -10.42 -2.07
CA TRP A 84 8.18 -10.66 -0.76
C TRP A 84 7.87 -12.03 -0.15
N GLY A 85 7.14 -12.90 -0.86
CA GLY A 85 6.73 -14.21 -0.35
C GLY A 85 5.66 -14.14 0.74
N GLN A 86 4.87 -13.06 0.78
CA GLN A 86 3.78 -12.86 1.73
C GLN A 86 2.43 -12.98 1.03
N GLU A 87 1.46 -13.64 1.68
CA GLU A 87 0.07 -13.65 1.24
C GLU A 87 -0.69 -12.47 1.88
N PRO A 88 -1.12 -11.48 1.08
CA PRO A 88 -1.82 -10.30 1.59
C PRO A 88 -3.32 -10.55 1.77
N GLU A 89 -3.86 -10.06 2.88
CA GLU A 89 -5.28 -9.86 3.08
C GLU A 89 -5.61 -8.37 3.02
N PHE A 90 -6.84 -8.02 2.66
CA PHE A 90 -7.24 -6.63 2.49
C PHE A 90 -8.49 -6.33 3.31
N LEU A 91 -8.44 -5.24 4.05
CA LEU A 91 -9.59 -4.65 4.73
C LEU A 91 -9.79 -3.25 4.15
N ILE A 92 -10.99 -2.99 3.62
CA ILE A 92 -11.32 -1.67 3.09
C ILE A 92 -11.87 -0.83 4.22
N GLU A 93 -11.18 0.24 4.59
CA GLU A 93 -11.60 1.19 5.62
C GLU A 93 -12.22 2.42 4.94
N GLU A 94 -13.51 2.67 5.19
CA GLU A 94 -14.07 3.97 4.89
C GLU A 94 -13.49 4.98 5.89
N PHE A 95 -12.52 5.79 5.46
CA PHE A 95 -12.04 6.92 6.27
C PHE A 95 -13.25 7.80 6.61
N GLY A 96 -13.77 7.68 7.84
CA GLY A 96 -15.05 8.28 8.18
C GLY A 96 -15.74 7.89 9.49
N ARG A 97 -15.14 7.11 10.39
CA ARG A 97 -15.56 7.08 11.80
C ARG A 97 -14.36 6.91 12.73
N PRO A 98 -13.99 7.90 13.55
CA PRO A 98 -13.51 7.56 14.87
C PRO A 98 -14.62 6.74 15.54
N ASP A 99 -14.29 5.52 15.97
CA ASP A 99 -15.12 4.79 16.92
C ASP A 99 -15.28 5.70 18.13
N VAL A 100 -16.51 6.18 18.34
CA VAL A 100 -16.95 6.98 19.50
C VAL A 100 -17.23 6.07 20.68
#